data_AF-A0A1Q7PBU1-F1
#
_entry.id   AF-A0A1Q7PBU1-F1
#
_cell.length_a   1.000
_cell.length_b   1.000
_cell.length_c   1.000
_cell.angle_alpha   90.00
_cell.angle_beta   90.00
_cell.angle_gamma   90.00
#
_symmetry.space_group_name_H-M   'P 1'
#
loop_
_entity.id
_entity.type
_entity.pdbx_description
1 polymer ?
#
loop_
_entity_poly.entity_id
_entity_poly.type
_entity_poly.pdbx_seq_one_letter_code
_entity_poly.pdbx_strand_id
1 'polypeptide(L)' 'MEDDGARAGAASRDRTPAGAMTTALAALLALEAFIQEHLDCGELDSDVENAHVWMTCTCGAVITQMRDPPGP' A
#
# COMPACT_ATOMS: atom_id res chain seq x y z
N MET A 1 -26.14 18.06 -21.38
CA MET A 1 -24.74 18.37 -21.08
C MET A 1 -24.75 18.63 -19.59
N GLU A 2 -24.51 17.58 -18.80
CA GLU A 2 -24.32 17.58 -17.34
C GLU A 2 -24.02 16.12 -16.95
N ASP A 3 -22.71 15.86 -16.87
CA ASP A 3 -22.07 14.82 -16.09
C ASP A 3 -22.53 14.88 -14.63
N ASP A 4 -22.64 13.73 -13.95
CA ASP A 4 -22.10 13.58 -12.59
C ASP A 4 -22.07 12.09 -12.20
N GLY A 5 -20.88 11.51 -12.32
CA GLY A 5 -20.59 10.11 -12.02
C GLY A 5 -20.41 9.87 -10.53
N ALA A 6 -21.36 9.17 -9.90
CA ALA A 6 -21.20 8.64 -8.55
C ALA A 6 -20.67 7.20 -8.60
N ARG A 7 -19.33 7.04 -8.60
CA ARG A 7 -18.69 5.76 -8.23
C ARG A 7 -18.57 5.69 -6.72
N ALA A 8 -19.50 5.01 -6.06
CA ALA A 8 -19.39 4.62 -4.65
C ALA A 8 -18.95 3.15 -4.55
N GLY A 9 -17.64 2.91 -4.68
CA GLY A 9 -17.03 1.61 -4.40
C GLY A 9 -16.47 1.60 -2.99
N ALA A 10 -17.30 1.33 -1.99
CA ALA A 10 -16.87 1.12 -0.60
C ALA A 10 -17.07 -0.35 -0.22
N ALA A 11 -16.20 -1.22 -0.73
CA ALA A 11 -16.09 -2.59 -0.23
C ALA A 11 -14.98 -2.61 0.82
N SER A 12 -15.35 -2.57 2.11
CA SER A 12 -14.38 -2.75 3.18
C SER A 12 -15.02 -3.44 4.38
N ARG A 13 -14.61 -4.72 4.58
CA ARG A 13 -14.16 -5.33 5.85
C ARG A 13 -14.71 -6.74 6.07
N ASP A 14 -14.18 -7.72 5.33
CA ASP A 14 -14.10 -9.09 5.82
C ASP A 14 -12.89 -9.22 6.76
N ARG A 15 -13.08 -8.82 8.03
CA ARG A 15 -12.08 -9.04 9.08
C ARG A 15 -12.24 -10.45 9.65
N THR A 16 -11.76 -11.44 8.91
CA THR A 16 -11.47 -12.78 9.42
C THR A 16 -9.96 -12.85 9.73
N PRO A 17 -9.50 -13.45 10.84
CA PRO A 17 -8.07 -13.51 11.18
C PRO A 17 -7.20 -14.18 10.10
N ALA A 18 -7.78 -15.01 9.21
CA ALA A 18 -7.09 -15.55 8.03
C ALA A 18 -6.80 -14.49 6.94
N GLY A 19 -7.56 -13.40 6.90
CA GLY A 19 -7.38 -12.28 5.96
C GLY A 19 -6.24 -11.32 6.35
N ALA A 20 -5.85 -11.28 7.62
CA ALA A 20 -4.78 -10.40 8.08
C ALA A 20 -3.40 -10.86 7.58
N MET A 21 -3.12 -12.17 7.67
CA MET A 21 -1.86 -12.75 7.19
C MET A 21 -1.70 -12.65 5.66
N THR A 22 -2.80 -12.79 4.91
CA THR A 22 -2.80 -12.56 3.46
C THR A 22 -2.64 -11.08 3.12
N THR A 23 -3.15 -10.16 3.95
CA THR A 23 -2.96 -8.71 3.77
C THR A 23 -1.50 -8.30 4.00
N ALA A 24 -0.83 -8.84 5.03
CA ALA A 24 0.58 -8.57 5.27
C ALA A 24 1.48 -9.08 4.14
N LEU A 25 1.24 -10.30 3.65
CA LEU A 25 1.96 -10.84 2.48
C LEU A 25 1.70 -9.99 1.23
N ALA A 26 0.45 -9.60 0.97
CA ALA A 26 0.11 -8.75 -0.17
C ALA A 26 0.80 -7.37 -0.08
N ALA A 27 0.88 -6.77 1.11
CA ALA A 27 1.60 -5.53 1.35
C ALA A 27 3.10 -5.67 1.05
N LEU A 28 3.73 -6.77 1.49
CA LEU A 28 5.14 -7.05 1.21
C LEU A 28 5.40 -7.24 -0.29
N LEU A 29 4.55 -7.99 -0.99
CA LEU A 29 4.65 -8.19 -2.44
C LEU A 29 4.47 -6.87 -3.21
N ALA A 30 3.57 -6.00 -2.76
CA ALA A 30 3.37 -4.69 -3.37
C ALA A 30 4.59 -3.77 -3.17
N LEU A 31 5.20 -3.80 -1.98
CA LEU A 31 6.44 -3.07 -1.70
C LEU A 31 7.62 -3.60 -2.53
N GLU A 32 7.76 -4.92 -2.63
CA GLU A 32 8.79 -5.56 -3.48
C GLU A 32 8.61 -5.15 -4.95
N ALA A 33 7.39 -5.26 -5.48
CA ALA A 33 7.10 -4.85 -6.85
C ALA A 33 7.43 -3.37 -7.10
N PHE A 34 7.08 -2.49 -6.16
CA PHE A 34 7.41 -1.07 -6.24
C PHE A 34 8.93 -0.83 -6.29
N ILE A 35 9.69 -1.48 -5.40
CA ILE A 35 11.16 -1.39 -5.40
C ILE A 35 11.70 -1.87 -6.76
N GLN A 36 11.27 -3.03 -7.23
CA GLN A 36 11.78 -3.61 -8.48
C GLN A 36 11.51 -2.70 -9.69
N GLU A 37 10.34 -2.08 -9.74
CA GLU A 37 9.99 -1.12 -10.80
C GLU A 37 10.82 0.17 -10.74
N HIS A 38 11.28 0.56 -9.54
CA HIS A 38 11.92 1.86 -9.30
C HIS A 38 13.43 1.79 -8.98
N LEU A 39 14.03 0.59 -8.96
CA LEU A 39 15.46 0.36 -8.67
C LEU A 39 16.39 1.19 -9.55
N ASP A 40 16.07 1.33 -10.84
CA ASP A 40 16.84 2.11 -11.82
C ASP A 40 16.17 3.45 -12.17
N CYS A 41 15.04 3.78 -11.55
CA CYS A 41 14.26 4.98 -11.88
C CYS A 41 14.82 6.22 -11.18
N GLY A 42 15.20 6.07 -9.91
CA GLY A 42 15.65 7.18 -9.07
C GLY A 42 15.91 6.76 -7.63
N GLU A 43 16.24 7.73 -6.77
CA GLU A 43 16.45 7.45 -5.36
C GLU A 43 15.12 7.09 -4.69
N LEU A 44 15.17 6.05 -3.85
CA LEU A 44 14.04 5.59 -3.06
C LEU A 44 14.21 6.08 -1.61
N ASP A 45 13.19 6.75 -1.09
CA ASP A 45 13.08 7.14 0.32
C ASP A 45 11.92 6.37 0.98
N SER A 46 12.10 5.95 2.22
CA SER A 46 11.13 5.11 2.92
C SER A 46 11.14 5.36 4.42
N ASP A 47 9.97 5.32 5.05
CA ASP A 47 9.84 5.35 6.50
C ASP A 47 8.59 4.56 6.95
N VAL A 48 8.46 4.40 8.27
CA VAL A 48 7.33 3.78 8.94
C VAL A 48 6.67 4.79 9.86
N GLU A 49 5.44 5.17 9.55
CA GLU A 49 4.65 6.10 10.36
C GLU A 49 3.32 5.47 10.77
N ASN A 50 3.00 5.47 12.07
CA ASN A 50 1.69 5.04 12.57
C ASN A 50 1.22 3.67 12.02
N ALA A 51 2.12 2.68 12.02
CA ALA A 51 1.92 1.35 11.43
C ALA A 51 1.67 1.34 9.91
N HIS A 52 2.04 2.39 9.19
CA HIS A 52 2.09 2.40 7.74
C HIS A 52 3.54 2.46 7.29
N VAL A 53 3.89 1.60 6.34
CA VAL A 53 5.14 1.71 5.59
C VAL A 53 4.84 2.55 4.37
N TRP A 54 5.61 3.61 4.16
CA TRP A 54 5.55 4.38 2.93
C TRP A 54 6.90 4.35 2.22
N MET A 55 6.85 4.51 0.91
CA MET A 55 8.04 4.65 0.09
C MET A 55 7.74 5.60 -1.06
N THR A 56 8.71 6.45 -1.37
CA THR A 56 8.66 7.41 -2.47
C THR A 56 9.87 7.22 -3.37
N CYS A 57 9.71 7.49 -4.65
CA CYS A 57 10.82 7.59 -5.60
C CYS A 57 10.95 9.05 -6.06
N THR A 58 12.17 9.51 -6.34
CA THR A 58 12.42 10.85 -6.90
C THR A 58 11.73 11.09 -8.25
N CYS A 59 11.24 10.05 -8.93
CA CYS A 59 10.41 10.18 -10.13
C CYS A 59 8.98 10.67 -9.84
N GLY A 60 8.57 10.72 -8.56
CA GLY A 60 7.25 11.14 -8.11
C GLY A 60 6.30 10.00 -7.74
N ALA A 61 6.72 8.73 -7.90
CA ALA A 61 5.91 7.58 -7.51
C ALA A 61 5.89 7.40 -5.98
N VAL A 62 4.75 6.96 -5.44
CA VAL A 62 4.54 6.75 -4.00
C VAL A 62 3.72 5.49 -3.76
N ILE A 63 4.10 4.70 -2.76
CA ILE A 63 3.32 3.58 -2.23
C ILE A 63 3.15 3.72 -0.71
N THR A 64 2.00 3.28 -0.19
CA THR A 64 1.72 3.22 1.24
C THR A 64 1.02 1.91 1.56
N GLN A 65 1.50 1.20 2.57
CA GLN A 65 0.96 -0.07 3.02
C GLN A 65 0.76 -0.08 4.53
N MET A 66 -0.36 -0.63 4.98
CA MET A 66 -0.56 -0.88 6.41
C MET A 66 0.28 -2.09 6.83
N ARG A 67 1.11 -1.88 7.84
CA ARG A 67 1.75 -2.93 8.61
C ARG A 67 0.73 -3.46 9.61
N ASP A 68 0.45 -4.76 9.56
CA ASP A 68 -0.32 -5.40 10.62
C ASP A 68 0.43 -5.19 11.96
N PRO A 69 -0.22 -4.68 13.01
CA PRO A 69 0.44 -4.54 14.31
C PRO A 69 0.85 -5.93 14.80
N PRO A 70 2.04 -6.08 15.43
CA PRO A 70 2.35 -7.34 16.09
C PRO A 70 1.22 -7.64 17.09
N GLY A 71 0.63 -8.84 17.00
CA GLY A 71 -0.36 -9.30 17.98
C GLY A 71 0.19 -9.20 19.42
N PRO A 72 -0.69 -9.15 20.43
CA PRO A 72 -0.30 -8.92 21.83
C PRO A 72 0.71 -9.95 22.35
#